data_AF-A0A960GGE9-F1
#
_entry.id   AF-A0A960GGE9-F1
#
_cell.length_a   1.000
_cell.length_b   1.000
_cell.length_c   1.000
_cell.angle_alpha   90.00
_cell.angle_beta   90.00
_cell.angle_gamma   90.00
#
_symmetry.space_group_name_H-M   'P 1'
#
loop_
_entity.id
_entity.type
_entity.pdbx_description
1 polymer ?
#
loop_
_entity_poly.entity_id
_entity_poly.type
_entity_poly.pdbx_seq_one_letter_code
_entity_poly.pdbx_strand_id
1 'polypeptide(L)'
;SEIDQWNDFLDNWRLYNPDLRDHPPLPFSSEVAKGGRTPCLEGDPQAIRSAYKQVGYRYDASQVGDLQWPTRSGGLWQIPLQRIKVPGQSTLIASMDFNFLVNQNGGETEAAPEVCQQIETETYEAYRAALEAVSSSNRAPLILGNHMNDWVCGAYTNALTRFIQDTARDHPEVRFISMIDLVNWMEAQDPALMQPWLDKPTAVQ
;
A
#
# COMPACT_ATOMS: atom_id res chain seq x y z
N SER A 1 4.61 10.19 22.29
CA SER A 1 5.21 9.50 21.12
C SER A 1 4.83 10.24 19.85
N GLU A 2 5.39 9.90 18.68
CA GLU A 2 4.93 10.46 17.38
C GLU A 2 3.45 10.16 17.13
N ILE A 3 2.99 8.97 17.50
CA ILE A 3 1.57 8.57 17.38
C ILE A 3 0.70 9.44 18.29
N ASP A 4 1.12 9.72 19.52
CA ASP A 4 0.35 10.59 20.42
C ASP A 4 0.27 12.03 19.88
N GLN A 5 1.35 12.54 19.27
CA GLN A 5 1.34 13.87 18.64
C GLN A 5 0.41 13.91 17.43
N TRP A 6 0.39 12.84 16.62
CA TRP A 6 -0.52 12.73 15.49
C TRP A 6 -1.98 12.64 15.94
N ASN A 7 -2.28 11.82 16.96
CA ASN A 7 -3.62 11.71 17.54
C ASN A 7 -4.08 13.06 18.09
N ASP A 8 -3.24 13.72 18.89
CA ASP A 8 -3.56 15.03 19.46
C ASP A 8 -3.78 16.08 18.38
N PHE A 9 -2.93 16.12 17.36
CA PHE A 9 -3.11 17.04 16.25
C PHE A 9 -4.43 16.80 15.51
N LEU A 10 -4.77 15.54 15.21
CA LEU A 10 -5.98 15.22 14.46
C LEU A 10 -7.24 15.49 15.29
N ASP A 11 -7.24 15.17 16.58
CA ASP A 11 -8.40 15.35 17.45
C ASP A 11 -8.58 16.82 17.85
N ASN A 12 -7.48 17.57 17.94
CA ASN A 12 -7.46 18.98 18.32
C ASN A 12 -7.10 19.92 17.16
N TRP A 13 -7.32 19.51 15.91
CA TRP A 13 -6.83 20.21 14.71
C TRP A 13 -7.23 21.69 14.66
N ARG A 14 -8.40 22.08 15.18
CA ARG A 14 -8.84 23.49 15.25
C ARG A 14 -7.99 24.37 16.17
N LEU A 15 -7.38 23.78 17.21
CA LEU A 15 -6.47 24.52 18.09
C LEU A 15 -5.22 24.94 17.32
N TYR A 16 -4.75 24.07 16.42
CA TYR A 16 -3.55 24.27 15.61
C TYR A 16 -3.82 25.02 14.30
N ASN A 17 -5.09 25.11 13.87
CA ASN A 17 -5.50 25.78 12.64
C ASN A 17 -6.59 26.84 12.94
N PRO A 18 -6.21 28.02 13.48
CA PRO A 18 -7.16 29.02 13.95
C PRO A 18 -8.11 29.53 12.85
N ASP A 19 -7.62 29.58 11.61
CA ASP A 19 -8.38 30.05 10.44
C ASP A 19 -9.52 29.11 10.04
N LEU A 20 -9.53 27.89 10.58
CA LEU A 20 -10.52 26.85 10.26
C LEU A 20 -11.45 26.53 11.44
N ARG A 21 -11.42 27.30 12.52
CA ARG A 21 -12.18 27.01 13.76
C ARG A 21 -13.68 26.86 13.54
N ASP A 22 -14.26 27.67 12.65
CA ASP A 22 -15.71 27.70 12.42
C ASP A 22 -16.18 26.67 11.37
N HIS A 23 -15.26 25.89 10.78
CA HIS A 23 -15.64 24.81 9.86
C HIS A 23 -16.32 23.64 10.60
N PRO A 24 -17.20 22.87 9.93
CA PRO A 24 -17.79 21.66 10.49
C PRO A 24 -16.74 20.68 11.02
N PRO A 25 -17.03 19.91 12.10
CA PRO A 25 -16.09 18.92 12.61
C PRO A 25 -15.85 17.83 11.56
N LEU A 26 -14.67 17.21 11.61
CA LEU A 26 -14.41 15.99 10.87
C LEU A 26 -15.42 14.92 11.33
N PRO A 27 -15.92 14.06 10.43
CA PRO A 27 -16.85 12.99 10.79
C PRO A 27 -16.15 11.81 11.50
N PHE A 28 -14.90 11.98 11.90
CA PHE A 28 -14.05 10.98 12.54
C PHE A 28 -13.02 11.65 13.48
N SER A 29 -12.43 10.84 14.35
CA SER A 29 -11.28 11.17 15.19
C SER A 29 -10.07 10.29 14.82
N SER A 30 -8.96 10.45 15.54
CA SER A 30 -7.77 9.60 15.44
C SER A 30 -8.04 8.11 15.63
N GLU A 31 -9.16 7.73 16.27
CA GLU A 31 -9.54 6.34 16.49
C GLU A 31 -9.71 5.53 15.20
N VAL A 32 -9.93 6.17 14.05
CA VAL A 32 -10.02 5.46 12.76
C VAL A 32 -8.69 4.89 12.29
N ALA A 33 -7.56 5.39 12.79
CA ALA A 33 -6.25 4.81 12.51
C ALA A 33 -6.09 3.48 13.24
N LYS A 34 -5.98 2.41 12.45
CA LYS A 34 -5.82 1.03 12.95
C LYS A 34 -4.54 0.37 12.48
N GLY A 35 -3.61 1.13 11.92
CA GLY A 35 -2.31 0.64 11.47
C GLY A 35 -1.43 1.77 11.00
N GLY A 36 -0.18 1.43 10.68
CA GLY A 36 0.81 2.41 10.26
C GLY A 36 1.82 1.83 9.28
N ARG A 37 2.56 2.74 8.66
CA ARG A 37 3.73 2.49 7.82
C ARG A 37 4.78 3.50 8.22
N THR A 38 5.97 3.05 8.59
CA THR A 38 7.05 3.97 8.93
C THR A 38 7.57 4.71 7.68
N PRO A 39 8.07 5.94 7.85
CA PRO A 39 8.82 6.63 6.80
C PRO A 39 9.93 5.74 6.24
N CYS A 40 10.10 5.78 4.92
CA CYS A 40 11.10 5.02 4.17
C CYS A 40 11.03 3.48 4.31
N LEU A 41 9.99 2.92 4.95
CA LEU A 41 9.90 1.48 5.25
C LEU A 41 11.01 0.99 6.22
N GLU A 42 11.51 1.91 7.05
CA GLU A 42 12.65 1.67 7.94
C GLU A 42 12.26 1.71 9.43
N GLY A 43 13.19 1.25 10.27
CA GLY A 43 13.06 1.24 11.73
C GLY A 43 13.22 -0.15 12.32
N ASP A 44 13.29 -0.23 13.65
CA ASP A 44 13.39 -1.50 14.36
C ASP A 44 12.03 -2.22 14.41
N PRO A 45 11.88 -3.41 13.80
CA PRO A 45 10.57 -4.08 13.72
C PRO A 45 9.97 -4.42 15.09
N GLN A 46 10.79 -4.66 16.11
CA GLN A 46 10.31 -4.96 17.45
C GLN A 46 9.77 -3.70 18.15
N ALA A 47 10.46 -2.56 17.99
CA ALA A 47 10.04 -1.27 18.51
C ALA A 47 8.75 -0.79 17.82
N ILE A 48 8.68 -0.88 16.49
CA ILE A 48 7.47 -0.53 15.71
C ILE A 48 6.28 -1.35 16.21
N ARG A 49 6.44 -2.68 16.27
CA ARG A 49 5.41 -3.59 16.77
C ARG A 49 4.99 -3.26 18.19
N SER A 50 5.95 -2.98 19.08
CA SER A 50 5.66 -2.61 20.47
C SER A 50 4.82 -1.33 20.54
N ALA A 51 5.23 -0.28 19.81
CA ALA A 51 4.52 1.00 19.77
C ALA A 51 3.10 0.85 19.22
N TYR A 52 2.94 0.14 18.09
CA TYR A 52 1.64 -0.07 17.44
C TYR A 52 0.68 -0.86 18.34
N LYS A 53 1.18 -1.82 19.11
CA LYS A 53 0.33 -2.55 20.08
C LYS A 53 -0.12 -1.67 21.25
N GLN A 54 0.74 -0.78 21.74
CA GLN A 54 0.40 0.10 22.87
C GLN A 54 -0.79 1.02 22.56
N VAL A 55 -0.92 1.42 21.29
CA VAL A 55 -2.00 2.28 20.80
C VAL A 55 -3.15 1.51 20.13
N GLY A 56 -3.15 0.17 20.22
CA GLY A 56 -4.23 -0.68 19.74
C GLY A 56 -4.35 -0.79 18.21
N TYR A 57 -3.26 -0.51 17.47
CA TYR A 57 -3.22 -0.80 16.03
C TYR A 57 -3.31 -2.30 15.79
N ARG A 58 -3.80 -2.66 14.60
CA ARG A 58 -4.10 -4.04 14.17
C ARG A 58 -3.19 -4.51 13.05
N TYR A 59 -2.56 -3.60 12.32
CA TYR A 59 -1.62 -3.95 11.26
C TYR A 59 -0.40 -3.03 11.19
N ASP A 60 0.66 -3.57 10.62
CA ASP A 60 1.90 -2.89 10.26
C ASP A 60 2.13 -3.10 8.75
N ALA A 61 2.30 -1.99 8.03
CA ALA A 61 2.56 -1.96 6.59
C ALA A 61 3.94 -1.38 6.25
N SER A 62 4.88 -1.43 7.20
CA SER A 62 6.21 -0.83 7.10
C SER A 62 7.24 -1.71 6.39
N GLN A 63 6.95 -2.99 6.15
CA GLN A 63 7.92 -3.92 5.56
C GLN A 63 7.73 -4.09 4.05
N VAL A 64 8.79 -4.56 3.38
CA VAL A 64 8.74 -4.99 1.98
C VAL A 64 8.72 -6.52 1.93
N GLY A 65 7.84 -7.08 1.11
CA GLY A 65 7.61 -8.52 0.99
C GLY A 65 7.38 -8.92 -0.46
N ASP A 66 6.77 -10.08 -0.66
CA ASP A 66 6.49 -10.64 -1.98
C ASP A 66 4.97 -10.80 -2.19
N LEU A 67 4.54 -11.21 -3.38
CA LEU A 67 3.14 -11.47 -3.72
C LEU A 67 2.57 -12.69 -2.96
N GLN A 68 2.42 -12.54 -1.63
CA GLN A 68 1.95 -13.52 -0.66
C GLN A 68 0.91 -12.90 0.28
N TRP A 69 0.15 -13.78 0.95
CA TRP A 69 -0.79 -13.37 1.98
C TRP A 69 -0.10 -12.69 3.17
N PRO A 70 -0.74 -11.66 3.78
CA PRO A 70 -0.29 -11.11 5.06
C PRO A 70 -0.12 -12.18 6.13
N THR A 71 0.89 -12.02 6.97
CA THR A 71 1.11 -12.91 8.12
C THR A 71 0.72 -12.22 9.41
N ARG A 72 0.39 -12.99 10.46
CA ARG A 72 0.10 -12.44 11.79
C ARG A 72 1.27 -12.72 12.72
N SER A 73 1.88 -11.67 13.26
CA SER A 73 3.01 -11.81 14.18
C SER A 73 2.90 -10.84 15.35
N GLY A 74 3.05 -11.38 16.57
CA GLY A 74 3.04 -10.62 17.80
C GLY A 74 1.73 -9.83 18.07
N GLY A 75 0.63 -10.21 17.44
CA GLY A 75 -0.69 -9.55 17.60
C GLY A 75 -1.05 -8.55 16.49
N LEU A 76 -0.15 -8.29 15.55
CA LEU A 76 -0.39 -7.43 14.38
C LEU A 76 -0.40 -8.25 13.09
N TRP A 77 -1.25 -7.86 12.14
CA TRP A 77 -1.09 -8.27 10.75
C TRP A 77 0.09 -7.53 10.11
N GLN A 78 0.94 -8.25 9.42
CA GLN A 78 2.06 -7.72 8.64
C GLN A 78 1.59 -7.68 7.18
N ILE A 79 1.37 -6.46 6.66
CA ILE A 79 0.85 -6.22 5.30
C ILE A 79 1.98 -5.55 4.51
N PRO A 80 2.94 -6.32 4.01
CA PRO A 80 4.10 -5.74 3.36
C PRO A 80 3.73 -5.07 2.03
N LEU A 81 4.50 -4.06 1.66
CA LEU A 81 4.52 -3.58 0.28
C LEU A 81 5.25 -4.60 -0.58
N GLN A 82 4.59 -5.11 -1.63
CA GLN A 82 5.06 -6.30 -2.34
C GLN A 82 6.03 -5.92 -3.44
N ARG A 83 7.06 -6.74 -3.68
CA ARG A 83 7.93 -6.58 -4.84
C ARG A 83 7.25 -7.15 -6.08
N ILE A 84 7.28 -6.39 -7.17
CA ILE A 84 6.72 -6.79 -8.46
C ILE A 84 7.74 -6.64 -9.59
N LYS A 85 7.54 -7.40 -10.67
CA LYS A 85 8.33 -7.30 -11.89
C LYS A 85 7.92 -6.07 -12.68
N VAL A 86 8.87 -5.18 -12.93
CA VAL A 86 8.72 -4.04 -13.84
C VAL A 86 9.39 -4.39 -15.18
N PRO A 87 8.74 -4.09 -16.33
CA PRO A 87 9.35 -4.29 -17.65
C PRO A 87 10.74 -3.65 -17.75
N GLY A 88 11.66 -4.33 -18.44
CA GLY A 88 13.05 -3.88 -18.61
C GLY A 88 13.96 -4.02 -17.38
N GLN A 89 13.42 -4.32 -16.19
CA GLN A 89 14.20 -4.41 -14.95
C GLN A 89 14.62 -5.85 -14.66
N SER A 90 15.85 -6.05 -14.17
CA SER A 90 16.40 -7.38 -13.87
C SER A 90 15.91 -7.94 -12.54
N THR A 91 15.59 -7.08 -11.57
CA THR A 91 15.13 -7.42 -10.22
C THR A 91 13.65 -7.11 -10.01
N LEU A 92 13.04 -7.71 -8.98
CA LEU A 92 11.73 -7.28 -8.50
C LEU A 92 11.87 -5.99 -7.69
N ILE A 93 10.93 -5.07 -7.85
CA ILE A 93 10.96 -3.74 -7.25
C ILE A 93 9.75 -3.58 -6.33
N ALA A 94 9.95 -3.03 -5.14
CA ALA A 94 8.84 -2.73 -4.23
C ALA A 94 7.79 -1.87 -4.95
N SER A 95 6.51 -2.21 -4.81
CA SER A 95 5.39 -1.62 -5.55
C SER A 95 5.03 -0.19 -5.12
N MET A 96 6.03 0.66 -4.90
CA MET A 96 5.89 2.10 -4.68
C MET A 96 6.37 2.84 -5.94
N ASP A 97 5.63 3.85 -6.38
CA ASP A 97 6.03 4.77 -7.45
C ASP A 97 7.44 5.35 -7.28
N PHE A 98 7.87 5.70 -6.05
CA PHE A 98 9.24 6.15 -5.78
C PHE A 98 10.28 5.09 -6.16
N ASN A 99 10.03 3.82 -5.83
CA ASN A 99 10.96 2.75 -6.20
C ASN A 99 11.00 2.55 -7.72
N PHE A 100 9.87 2.71 -8.42
CA PHE A 100 9.85 2.70 -9.88
C PHE A 100 10.59 3.88 -10.47
N LEU A 101 10.39 5.10 -9.94
CA LEU A 101 11.13 6.30 -10.32
C LEU A 101 12.64 6.13 -10.28
N VAL A 102 13.15 5.57 -9.18
CA VAL A 102 14.58 5.30 -9.02
C VAL A 102 15.09 4.32 -10.08
N ASN A 103 14.30 3.29 -10.42
CA ASN A 103 14.74 2.23 -11.34
C ASN A 103 14.51 2.56 -12.83
N GLN A 104 13.47 3.32 -13.16
CA GLN A 104 13.10 3.65 -14.54
C GLN A 104 13.65 5.00 -14.99
N ASN A 105 13.84 5.96 -14.07
CA ASN A 105 14.31 7.31 -14.41
C ASN A 105 15.44 7.81 -13.50
N GLY A 106 16.14 6.91 -12.80
CA GLY A 106 17.28 7.27 -11.94
C GLY A 106 16.94 8.18 -10.75
N GLY A 107 15.66 8.34 -10.41
CA GLY A 107 15.19 9.25 -9.36
C GLY A 107 14.86 10.66 -9.85
N GLU A 108 15.10 10.98 -11.13
CA GLU A 108 14.74 12.28 -11.71
C GLU A 108 13.22 12.40 -11.84
N THR A 109 12.65 13.50 -11.34
CA THR A 109 11.19 13.71 -11.34
C THR A 109 10.65 14.22 -12.66
N GLU A 110 11.52 14.56 -13.60
CA GLU A 110 11.18 15.08 -14.93
C GLU A 110 11.74 14.17 -16.02
N ALA A 111 11.07 14.12 -17.17
CA ALA A 111 11.54 13.38 -18.34
C ALA A 111 10.97 13.98 -19.63
N ALA A 112 11.56 13.59 -20.77
CA ALA A 112 10.98 13.92 -22.08
C ALA A 112 9.61 13.23 -22.24
N PRO A 113 8.66 13.81 -23.01
CA PRO A 113 7.29 13.27 -23.14
C PRO A 113 7.23 11.79 -23.57
N GLU A 114 8.14 11.36 -24.46
CA GLU A 114 8.21 9.97 -24.92
C GLU A 114 8.64 9.02 -23.79
N VAL A 115 9.55 9.47 -22.93
CA VAL A 115 9.99 8.72 -21.74
C VAL A 115 8.87 8.67 -20.71
N CYS A 116 8.12 9.77 -20.51
CA CYS A 116 6.93 9.77 -19.67
C CYS A 116 5.90 8.72 -20.11
N GLN A 117 5.59 8.68 -21.41
CA GLN A 117 4.64 7.71 -21.96
C GLN A 117 5.12 6.27 -21.83
N GLN A 118 6.42 6.02 -22.03
CA GLN A 118 7.02 4.71 -21.83
C GLN A 118 6.89 4.27 -20.37
N ILE A 119 7.29 5.11 -19.41
CA ILE A 119 7.24 4.80 -17.97
C ILE A 119 5.80 4.54 -17.50
N GLU A 120 4.83 5.33 -17.97
CA GLU A 120 3.41 5.11 -17.67
C GLU A 120 2.96 3.73 -18.15
N THR A 121 3.32 3.37 -19.39
CA THR A 121 2.97 2.07 -20.00
C THR A 121 3.58 0.91 -19.23
N GLU A 122 4.88 0.96 -18.95
CA GLU A 122 5.60 -0.08 -18.21
C GLU A 122 5.07 -0.24 -16.79
N THR A 123 4.74 0.87 -16.11
CA THR A 123 4.15 0.84 -14.76
C THR A 123 2.78 0.18 -14.77
N TYR A 124 1.93 0.53 -15.75
CA TYR A 124 0.61 -0.09 -15.92
C TYR A 124 0.72 -1.60 -16.21
N GLU A 125 1.66 -2.00 -17.07
CA GLU A 125 1.92 -3.40 -17.37
C GLU A 125 2.43 -4.18 -16.15
N ALA A 126 3.30 -3.58 -15.34
CA ALA A 126 3.78 -4.18 -14.08
C ALA A 126 2.61 -4.48 -13.13
N TYR A 127 1.68 -3.54 -12.96
CA TYR A 127 0.49 -3.75 -12.11
C TYR A 127 -0.42 -4.85 -12.66
N ARG A 128 -0.66 -4.87 -13.97
CA ARG A 128 -1.47 -5.93 -14.61
C ARG A 128 -0.84 -7.30 -14.46
N ALA A 129 0.47 -7.42 -14.67
CA ALA A 129 1.18 -8.68 -14.49
C ALA A 129 1.12 -9.16 -13.03
N ALA A 130 1.23 -8.25 -12.06
CA ALA A 130 1.12 -8.59 -10.64
C ALA A 130 -0.29 -9.08 -10.28
N LEU A 131 -1.33 -8.41 -10.80
CA LEU A 131 -2.71 -8.83 -10.61
C LEU A 131 -2.98 -10.20 -11.21
N GLU A 132 -2.50 -10.47 -12.42
CA GLU A 132 -2.65 -11.77 -13.08
C GLU A 132 -1.96 -12.87 -12.27
N ALA A 133 -0.73 -12.61 -11.80
CA ALA A 133 0.03 -13.57 -10.99
C ALA A 133 -0.74 -13.97 -9.72
N VAL A 134 -1.27 -13.01 -8.95
CA VAL A 134 -2.05 -13.35 -7.74
C VAL A 134 -3.41 -13.98 -8.10
N SER A 135 -4.08 -13.51 -9.14
CA SER A 135 -5.43 -13.97 -9.51
C SER A 135 -5.46 -15.40 -10.02
N SER A 136 -4.43 -15.81 -10.76
CA SER A 136 -4.27 -17.15 -11.31
C SER A 136 -3.68 -18.16 -10.31
N SER A 137 -3.15 -17.69 -9.17
CA SER A 137 -2.47 -18.55 -8.19
C SER A 137 -3.03 -18.45 -6.77
N ASN A 138 -2.45 -17.60 -5.93
CA ASN A 138 -2.65 -17.61 -4.49
C ASN A 138 -3.73 -16.66 -3.98
N ARG A 139 -4.26 -15.78 -4.84
CA ARG A 139 -5.27 -14.77 -4.53
C ARG A 139 -4.85 -13.85 -3.36
N ALA A 140 -3.55 -13.71 -3.11
CA ALA A 140 -3.05 -12.78 -2.12
C ALA A 140 -3.50 -11.34 -2.46
N PRO A 141 -3.76 -10.49 -1.47
CA PRO A 141 -4.07 -9.09 -1.73
C PRO A 141 -2.89 -8.42 -2.44
N LEU A 142 -3.17 -7.63 -3.48
CA LEU A 142 -2.18 -6.83 -4.19
C LEU A 142 -2.10 -5.44 -3.56
N ILE A 143 -0.95 -5.10 -2.98
CA ILE A 143 -0.70 -3.83 -2.31
C ILE A 143 0.15 -2.94 -3.23
N LEU A 144 -0.40 -1.82 -3.69
CA LEU A 144 0.27 -0.84 -4.53
C LEU A 144 0.37 0.49 -3.78
N GLY A 145 1.56 1.07 -3.72
CA GLY A 145 1.86 2.35 -3.10
C GLY A 145 2.07 3.45 -4.14
N ASN A 146 1.60 4.66 -3.82
CA ASN A 146 1.78 5.83 -4.66
C ASN A 146 1.79 7.09 -3.79
N HIS A 147 2.68 8.03 -4.08
CA HIS A 147 2.80 9.31 -3.39
C HIS A 147 1.88 10.39 -3.97
N MET A 148 1.20 10.11 -5.08
CA MET A 148 0.26 10.99 -5.80
C MET A 148 0.91 12.28 -6.32
N ASN A 149 2.21 12.19 -6.67
CA ASN A 149 2.94 13.28 -7.31
C ASN A 149 2.72 13.30 -8.82
N ASP A 150 3.14 14.39 -9.45
CA ASP A 150 3.18 14.62 -10.88
C ASP A 150 4.51 14.19 -11.53
N TRP A 151 5.33 13.40 -10.82
CA TRP A 151 6.61 12.90 -11.32
C TRP A 151 6.47 12.24 -12.68
N VAL A 152 7.40 12.58 -13.57
CA VAL A 152 7.51 12.03 -14.92
C VAL A 152 6.18 12.25 -15.66
N CYS A 153 5.75 13.51 -15.73
CA CYS A 153 4.47 13.90 -16.33
C CYS A 153 3.22 13.23 -15.70
N GLY A 154 3.31 12.80 -14.44
CA GLY A 154 2.27 12.05 -13.74
C GLY A 154 2.18 10.56 -14.09
N ALA A 155 3.20 9.99 -14.74
CA ALA A 155 3.18 8.64 -15.28
C ALA A 155 2.69 7.57 -14.28
N TYR A 156 3.16 7.58 -13.03
CA TYR A 156 2.79 6.56 -12.05
C TYR A 156 1.35 6.68 -11.56
N THR A 157 0.89 7.92 -11.35
CA THR A 157 -0.49 8.22 -10.92
C THR A 157 -1.47 7.91 -12.05
N ASN A 158 -1.12 8.24 -13.29
CA ASN A 158 -1.89 7.91 -14.48
C ASN A 158 -1.98 6.38 -14.68
N ALA A 159 -0.85 5.68 -14.57
CA ALA A 159 -0.80 4.23 -14.67
C ALA A 159 -1.67 3.54 -13.60
N LEU A 160 -1.61 4.00 -12.34
CA LEU A 160 -2.45 3.49 -11.25
C LEU A 160 -3.93 3.77 -11.52
N THR A 161 -4.28 4.97 -11.97
CA THR A 161 -5.66 5.36 -12.30
C THR A 161 -6.22 4.46 -13.40
N ARG A 162 -5.46 4.29 -14.49
CA ARG A 162 -5.82 3.40 -15.61
C ARG A 162 -5.96 1.95 -15.14
N PHE A 163 -5.02 1.46 -14.33
CA PHE A 163 -5.08 0.11 -13.77
C PHE A 163 -6.36 -0.11 -12.94
N ILE A 164 -6.73 0.83 -12.06
CA ILE A 164 -7.95 0.72 -11.24
C ILE A 164 -9.19 0.69 -12.13
N GLN A 165 -9.30 1.61 -13.10
CA GLN A 165 -10.45 1.72 -14.00
C GLN A 165 -10.63 0.48 -14.87
N ASP A 166 -9.54 0.01 -15.51
CA ASP A 166 -9.56 -1.18 -16.35
C ASP A 166 -9.85 -2.43 -15.52
N THR A 167 -9.23 -2.58 -14.35
CA THR A 167 -9.46 -3.73 -13.47
C THR A 167 -10.90 -3.76 -12.96
N ALA A 168 -11.47 -2.62 -12.56
CA ALA A 168 -12.87 -2.56 -12.13
C ALA A 168 -13.85 -2.97 -13.23
N ARG A 169 -13.52 -2.68 -14.49
CA ARG A 169 -14.33 -3.04 -15.67
C ARG A 169 -14.15 -4.51 -16.05
N ASP A 170 -12.91 -4.99 -16.10
CA ASP A 170 -12.55 -6.25 -16.72
C ASP A 170 -12.50 -7.42 -15.71
N HIS A 171 -12.36 -7.12 -14.41
CA HIS A 171 -12.28 -8.08 -13.31
C HIS A 171 -13.31 -7.75 -12.21
N PRO A 172 -14.62 -7.99 -12.44
CA PRO A 172 -15.69 -7.61 -11.52
C PRO A 172 -15.65 -8.33 -10.17
N GLU A 173 -14.81 -9.35 -10.00
CA GLU A 173 -14.53 -10.05 -8.75
C GLU A 173 -13.50 -9.32 -7.86
N VAL A 174 -12.68 -8.43 -8.43
CA VAL A 174 -11.67 -7.67 -7.68
C VAL A 174 -12.36 -6.62 -6.82
N ARG A 175 -11.82 -6.40 -5.62
CA ARG A 175 -12.32 -5.42 -4.66
C ARG A 175 -11.19 -4.47 -4.29
N PHE A 176 -11.42 -3.17 -4.47
CA PHE A 176 -10.53 -2.11 -3.99
C PHE A 176 -10.97 -1.73 -2.58
N ILE A 177 -10.19 -2.14 -1.59
CA ILE A 177 -10.54 -2.02 -0.18
C ILE A 177 -9.43 -1.36 0.61
N SER A 178 -9.77 -0.82 1.77
CA SER A 178 -8.76 -0.33 2.72
C SER A 178 -8.01 -1.49 3.36
N MET A 179 -6.82 -1.23 3.91
CA MET A 179 -6.08 -2.25 4.67
C MET A 179 -6.84 -2.71 5.92
N ILE A 180 -7.62 -1.83 6.56
CA ILE A 180 -8.42 -2.21 7.72
C ILE A 180 -9.60 -3.10 7.31
N ASP A 181 -10.20 -2.90 6.14
CA ASP A 181 -11.23 -3.81 5.61
C ASP A 181 -10.65 -5.18 5.27
N LEU A 182 -9.43 -5.23 4.72
CA LEU A 182 -8.71 -6.48 4.51
C LEU A 182 -8.48 -7.23 5.84
N VAL A 183 -8.02 -6.52 6.88
CA VAL A 183 -7.84 -7.08 8.22
C VAL A 183 -9.17 -7.57 8.80
N ASN A 184 -10.24 -6.77 8.69
CA ASN A 184 -11.57 -7.15 9.14
C ASN A 184 -12.06 -8.41 8.43
N TRP A 185 -11.88 -8.47 7.11
CA TRP A 185 -12.27 -9.61 6.31
C TRP A 185 -11.50 -10.86 6.73
N MET A 186 -10.17 -10.79 6.87
CA MET A 186 -9.34 -11.92 7.29
C MET A 186 -9.71 -12.43 8.70
N GLU A 187 -9.96 -11.52 9.65
CA GLU A 187 -10.33 -11.90 11.02
C GLU A 187 -11.76 -12.44 11.15
N ALA A 188 -12.63 -12.16 10.18
CA ALA A 188 -13.98 -12.71 10.14
C ALA A 188 -14.05 -14.13 9.52
N GLN A 189 -12.96 -14.63 8.92
CA GLN A 189 -12.95 -15.96 8.32
C GLN A 189 -12.78 -17.07 9.36
N ASP A 190 -13.30 -18.26 9.04
CA ASP A 190 -12.94 -19.48 9.77
C ASP A 190 -11.43 -19.76 9.57
N PRO A 191 -10.62 -19.86 10.65
CA PRO A 191 -9.20 -20.17 10.54
C PRO A 191 -8.90 -21.45 9.73
N ALA A 192 -9.75 -22.47 9.80
CA ALA A 192 -9.56 -23.72 9.06
C ALA A 192 -9.75 -23.54 7.54
N LEU A 193 -10.60 -22.59 7.14
CA LEU A 193 -10.78 -22.22 5.72
C LEU A 193 -9.68 -21.28 5.23
N MET A 194 -9.16 -20.44 6.12
CA MET A 194 -8.16 -19.43 5.78
C MET A 194 -6.74 -19.99 5.70
N GLN A 195 -6.39 -20.93 6.59
CA GLN A 195 -5.02 -21.45 6.69
C GLN A 195 -4.44 -21.97 5.36
N PRO A 196 -5.17 -22.74 4.53
CA PRO A 196 -4.66 -23.18 3.24
C PRO A 196 -4.30 -22.05 2.27
N TRP A 197 -4.92 -20.87 2.41
CA TRP A 197 -4.59 -19.68 1.61
C TRP A 197 -3.34 -18.98 2.14
N LEU A 198 -3.24 -18.84 3.47
CA LEU A 198 -2.07 -18.26 4.14
C LEU A 198 -0.79 -19.06 3.87
N ASP A 199 -0.91 -20.37 3.69
CA ASP A 199 0.21 -21.28 3.41
C ASP A 199 0.60 -21.35 1.92
N LYS A 200 -0.13 -20.65 1.03
CA LYS A 200 0.22 -20.68 -0.40
C LYS A 200 1.57 -20.01 -0.66
N PRO A 201 2.37 -20.55 -1.60
CA PRO A 201 3.63 -19.94 -1.97
C PRO A 201 3.41 -18.57 -2.64
N THR A 202 4.51 -17.81 -2.75
CA THR A 202 4.59 -16.57 -3.52
C THR A 202 4.09 -16.75 -4.93
N ALA A 203 3.23 -15.84 -5.39
CA ALA A 203 2.85 -15.77 -6.79
C ALA A 203 4.06 -15.33 -7.62
N VAL A 204 4.33 -16.04 -8.71
CA VAL A 204 5.48 -15.78 -9.58
C VAL A 204 5.03 -14.99 -10.80
N GLN A 205 5.81 -13.98 -11.18
CA GLN A 205 5.64 -13.17 -12.39
C GLN A 205 6.68 -13.54 -13.44
#